data_AF-A0A0N0DC69-F1
#
_entry.id   AF-A0A0N0DC69-F1
#
_cell.length_a   1.000
_cell.length_b   1.000
_cell.length_c   1.000
_cell.angle_alpha   90.00
_cell.angle_beta   90.00
_cell.angle_gamma   90.00
#
_symmetry.space_group_name_H-M   'P 1'
#
loop_
_entity.id
_entity.type
_entity.pdbx_description
1 polymer ?
#
loop_
_entity_poly.entity_id
_entity_poly.type
_entity_poly.pdbx_seq_one_letter_code
_entity_poly.pdbx_strand_id
1 'polypeptide(L)'
;MKNSMDRSLKRAEEAQQVAYETFFVDGKGPEGGAETMVMDQIKDQMSKYLNVPWNQIDVKQMKKWGDKGFAKVKADEWSKPNDVERAHFLKMLAGGSLRKEL
;
A
#
# COMPACT_ATOMS: atom_id res chain seq x y z
N MET A 1 -13.48 -28.46 -1.85
CA MET A 1 -13.30 -27.01 -2.07
C MET A 1 -12.97 -26.33 -0.73
N LYS A 2 -11.68 -26.20 -0.40
CA LYS A 2 -11.18 -25.35 0.71
C LYS A 2 -9.90 -24.57 0.32
N ASN A 3 -9.18 -25.04 -0.71
CA ASN A 3 -7.86 -24.51 -1.06
C ASN A 3 -7.83 -23.14 -1.78
N SER A 4 -8.95 -22.56 -2.21
CA SER A 4 -8.92 -21.29 -2.97
C SER A 4 -8.89 -20.06 -2.07
N MET A 5 -9.76 -20.03 -1.05
CA MET A 5 -9.82 -18.95 -0.06
C MET A 5 -8.54 -18.90 0.79
N ASP A 6 -8.06 -20.05 1.25
CA ASP A 6 -6.80 -20.12 2.01
C ASP A 6 -5.61 -19.62 1.19
N ARG A 7 -5.57 -19.90 -0.12
CA ARG A 7 -4.52 -19.38 -0.99
C ARG A 7 -4.63 -17.87 -1.19
N SER A 8 -5.83 -17.31 -1.27
CA SER A 8 -5.99 -15.85 -1.37
C SER A 8 -5.59 -15.14 -0.08
N LEU A 9 -5.92 -15.71 1.09
CA LEU A 9 -5.56 -15.14 2.38
C LEU A 9 -4.04 -15.13 2.57
N LYS A 10 -3.36 -16.25 2.29
CA LYS A 10 -1.89 -16.33 2.33
C LYS A 10 -1.22 -15.30 1.43
N ARG A 11 -1.73 -15.11 0.21
CA ARG A 11 -1.19 -14.10 -0.71
C ARG A 11 -1.39 -12.68 -0.19
N ALA A 12 -2.50 -12.40 0.50
CA ALA A 12 -2.76 -11.10 1.08
C ALA A 12 -1.81 -10.83 2.27
N GLU A 13 -1.61 -11.82 3.13
CA GLU A 13 -0.67 -11.77 4.25
C GLU A 13 0.78 -11.58 3.75
N GLU A 14 1.21 -12.35 2.75
CA GLU A 14 2.53 -12.21 2.10
C GLU A 14 2.70 -10.80 1.51
N ALA A 15 1.68 -10.27 0.84
CA ALA A 15 1.75 -8.93 0.27
C ALA A 15 1.87 -7.85 1.36
N GLN A 16 1.12 -7.98 2.45
CA GLN A 16 1.19 -7.07 3.58
C GLN A 16 2.58 -7.10 4.24
N GLN A 17 3.12 -8.30 4.47
CA GLN A 17 4.45 -8.46 5.05
C GLN A 17 5.52 -7.83 4.16
N VAL A 18 5.54 -8.14 2.86
CA VAL A 18 6.53 -7.58 1.93
C VAL A 18 6.40 -6.06 1.84
N ALA A 19 5.17 -5.52 1.81
CA ALA A 19 4.97 -4.08 1.79
C ALA A 19 5.57 -3.43 3.03
N TYR A 20 5.30 -3.95 4.23
CA TYR A 20 5.83 -3.38 5.47
C TYR A 20 7.34 -3.51 5.57
N GLU A 21 7.91 -4.68 5.24
CA GLU A 21 9.37 -4.91 5.21
C GLU A 21 10.08 -3.96 4.24
N THR A 22 9.45 -3.66 3.11
CA THR A 22 10.00 -2.76 2.10
C THR A 22 9.87 -1.30 2.51
N PHE A 23 8.73 -0.94 3.10
CA PHE A 23 8.33 0.45 3.29
C PHE A 23 8.75 1.01 4.65
N PHE A 24 8.67 0.21 5.72
CA PHE A 24 9.00 0.63 7.08
C PHE A 24 10.36 0.12 7.54
N VAL A 25 11.06 0.93 8.33
CA VAL A 25 12.39 0.60 8.87
C VAL A 25 12.34 -0.71 9.65
N ASP A 26 11.35 -0.88 10.53
CA ASP A 26 11.21 -2.05 11.39
C ASP A 26 10.44 -3.21 10.75
N GLY A 27 10.04 -3.04 9.48
CA GLY A 27 9.20 -4.01 8.77
C GLY A 27 7.80 -4.20 9.37
N LYS A 28 7.39 -3.30 10.26
CA LYS A 28 6.10 -3.29 10.94
C LYS A 28 5.39 -1.98 10.67
N GLY A 29 4.08 -2.04 10.45
CA GLY A 29 3.24 -0.85 10.33
C GLY A 29 2.99 -0.17 11.68
N PRO A 30 2.37 1.02 11.67
CA PRO A 30 2.02 1.75 12.89
C PRO A 30 1.04 0.98 13.79
N GLU A 31 1.25 1.02 15.10
CA GLU A 31 0.36 0.39 16.08
C GLU A 31 -1.00 1.11 16.13
N GLY A 32 -2.10 0.34 16.14
CA GLY A 32 -3.46 0.87 16.27
C GLY A 32 -4.06 1.49 14.99
N GLY A 33 -3.38 1.40 13.85
CA GLY A 33 -3.95 1.75 12.54
C GLY A 33 -4.90 0.66 12.02
N ALA A 34 -5.92 1.04 11.25
CA ALA A 34 -6.64 0.07 10.41
C ALA A 34 -5.64 -0.45 9.36
N GLU A 35 -5.13 -1.68 9.55
CA GLU A 35 -4.06 -2.28 8.72
C GLU A 35 -4.36 -2.19 7.22
N THR A 36 -5.63 -2.33 6.84
CA THR A 36 -6.12 -2.18 5.46
C THR A 36 -5.87 -0.78 4.91
N MET A 37 -6.12 0.28 5.69
CA MET A 37 -5.86 1.66 5.26
C MET A 37 -4.37 1.93 5.10
N VAL A 38 -3.53 1.41 5.99
CA VAL A 38 -2.07 1.57 5.91
C VAL A 38 -1.55 0.92 4.63
N MET A 39 -1.99 -0.31 4.36
CA MET A 39 -1.60 -1.03 3.16
C MET A 39 -1.99 -0.29 1.88
N ASP A 40 -3.22 0.24 1.83
CA ASP A 40 -3.70 0.93 0.64
C ASP A 40 -2.97 2.27 0.41
N GLN A 41 -2.54 2.95 1.48
CA GLN A 41 -1.70 4.16 1.40
C GLN A 41 -0.29 3.85 0.88
N ILE A 42 0.32 2.76 1.35
CA ILE A 42 1.62 2.30 0.85
C ILE A 42 1.52 2.00 -0.65
N LYS A 43 0.47 1.29 -1.07
CA LYS A 43 0.22 1.00 -2.49
C LYS A 43 0.01 2.27 -3.30
N ASP A 44 -0.68 3.29 -2.77
CA ASP A 44 -0.89 4.57 -3.47
C ASP A 44 0.44 5.30 -3.71
N GLN A 45 1.33 5.32 -2.71
CA GLN A 45 2.68 5.86 -2.90
C GLN A 45 3.47 5.03 -3.92
N MET A 46 3.46 3.70 -3.80
CA MET A 46 4.15 2.83 -4.75
C MET A 46 3.65 3.02 -6.19
N SER A 47 2.33 3.15 -6.35
CA SER A 47 1.65 3.41 -7.61
C SER A 47 2.14 4.68 -8.30
N LYS A 48 2.14 5.80 -7.57
CA LYS A 48 2.53 7.12 -8.11
C LYS A 48 3.96 7.13 -8.65
N TYR A 49 4.88 6.52 -7.92
CA TYR A 49 6.31 6.55 -8.23
C TYR A 49 6.75 5.44 -9.21
N LEU A 50 6.10 4.27 -9.19
CA LEU A 50 6.34 3.24 -10.21
C LEU A 50 5.57 3.51 -11.51
N ASN A 51 4.64 4.47 -11.49
CA ASN A 51 3.67 4.73 -12.55
C ASN A 51 2.89 3.46 -12.93
N VAL A 52 2.49 2.69 -11.91
CA VAL A 52 1.71 1.45 -12.04
C VAL A 52 0.38 1.66 -11.31
N PRO A 53 -0.76 1.32 -11.90
CA PRO A 53 -2.05 1.48 -11.24
C PRO A 53 -2.08 0.85 -9.84
N TRP A 54 -2.67 1.56 -8.87
CA TRP A 54 -2.80 1.13 -7.47
C TRP A 54 -3.30 -0.31 -7.30
N ASN A 55 -4.31 -0.71 -8.08
CA ASN A 55 -4.90 -2.05 -8.07
C ASN A 55 -3.99 -3.14 -8.68
N GLN A 56 -2.91 -2.75 -9.37
CA GLN A 56 -1.90 -3.63 -9.95
C GLN A 56 -0.60 -3.68 -9.12
N ILE A 57 -0.55 -2.97 -7.98
CA ILE A 57 0.58 -3.07 -7.05
C ILE A 57 0.49 -4.40 -6.30
N ASP A 58 1.36 -5.32 -6.70
CA ASP A 58 1.55 -6.64 -6.10
C ASP A 58 2.95 -6.78 -5.48
N VAL A 59 3.25 -7.97 -4.94
CA VAL A 59 4.55 -8.31 -4.33
C VAL A 59 5.73 -8.01 -5.27
N LYS A 60 5.56 -8.18 -6.59
CA LYS A 60 6.63 -7.93 -7.56
C LYS A 60 6.93 -6.43 -7.65
N GLN A 61 5.89 -5.59 -7.70
CA GLN A 61 6.08 -4.13 -7.70
C GLN A 61 6.63 -3.62 -6.37
N MET A 62 6.20 -4.20 -5.25
CA MET A 62 6.76 -3.87 -3.92
C MET A 62 8.25 -4.20 -3.85
N LYS A 63 8.69 -5.36 -4.34
CA LYS A 63 10.14 -5.68 -4.38
C LYS A 63 10.92 -4.71 -5.28
N LYS A 64 10.38 -4.40 -6.47
CA LYS A 64 10.97 -3.42 -7.39
C LYS A 64 11.09 -2.03 -6.76
N TRP A 65 10.17 -1.67 -5.87
CA TRP A 65 10.29 -0.49 -5.04
C TRP A 65 11.53 -0.56 -4.16
N GLY A 66 11.64 -1.61 -3.34
CA GLY A 66 12.79 -1.81 -2.46
C GLY A 66 14.14 -1.77 -3.18
N ASP A 67 14.22 -2.40 -4.36
CA ASP A 67 15.44 -2.44 -5.19
C ASP A 67 15.88 -1.05 -5.69
N LYS A 68 14.95 -0.08 -5.79
CA LYS A 68 15.28 1.30 -6.16
C LYS A 68 15.91 2.09 -5.00
N GLY A 69 16.01 1.51 -3.80
CA GLY A 69 16.73 2.11 -2.66
C GLY A 69 15.99 3.28 -2.02
N PHE A 70 14.65 3.29 -2.03
CA PHE A 70 13.88 4.34 -1.37
C PHE A 70 14.12 4.33 0.15
N ALA A 71 14.14 5.53 0.74
CA ALA A 71 14.24 5.68 2.18
C ALA A 71 13.01 5.06 2.85
N LYS A 72 13.25 4.08 3.71
CA LYS A 72 12.21 3.51 4.55
C LYS A 72 11.73 4.53 5.57
N VAL A 73 10.45 4.49 5.92
CA VAL A 73 9.84 5.40 6.89
C VAL A 73 9.78 4.71 8.26
N LYS A 74 9.93 5.46 9.36
CA LYS A 74 9.64 4.89 10.69
C LYS A 74 8.14 4.83 10.89
N ALA A 75 7.64 3.72 11.43
CA ALA A 75 6.21 3.57 11.70
C ALA A 75 5.66 4.67 12.62
N ASP A 76 6.46 5.13 13.59
CA ASP A 76 6.08 6.20 14.53
C ASP A 76 6.07 7.60 13.88
N GLU A 77 6.89 7.80 12.84
CA GLU A 77 6.95 9.05 12.06
C GLU A 77 5.97 9.02 10.88
N TRP A 78 5.37 7.87 10.59
CA TRP A 78 4.32 7.70 9.61
C TRP A 78 3.02 8.32 10.13
N SER A 79 2.95 9.64 10.02
CA SER A 79 1.72 10.38 10.25
C SER A 79 0.70 10.04 9.17
N LYS A 80 -0.59 10.04 9.55
CA LYS A 80 -1.71 9.93 8.62
C LYS A 80 -1.51 10.86 7.42
N PRO A 81 -1.91 10.44 6.20
CA PRO A 81 -1.84 11.29 5.02
C PRO A 81 -2.47 12.65 5.32
N ASN A 82 -1.84 13.71 4.82
CA ASN A 82 -2.40 15.06 4.95
C ASN A 82 -3.77 15.14 4.25
N ASP A 83 -4.53 16.22 4.48
CA ASP A 83 -5.91 16.29 3.97
C ASP A 83 -6.02 16.11 2.44
N VAL A 84 -5.01 16.52 1.68
CA VAL A 84 -4.97 16.37 0.22
C VAL A 84 -4.73 14.91 -0.17
N GLU A 85 -3.76 14.25 0.46
CA GLU A 85 -3.47 12.83 0.24
C GLU A 85 -4.64 11.96 0.68
N ARG A 86 -5.29 12.31 1.80
CA ARG A 86 -6.48 11.65 2.29
C ARG A 86 -7.66 11.85 1.35
N ALA A 87 -7.88 13.04 0.82
CA ALA A 87 -8.94 13.30 -0.16
C ALA A 87 -8.70 12.53 -1.47
N HIS A 88 -7.46 12.51 -1.96
CA HIS A 88 -7.07 11.72 -3.13
C HIS A 88 -7.32 10.22 -2.89
N PHE A 89 -6.88 9.72 -1.74
CA PHE A 89 -7.07 8.33 -1.32
C PHE A 89 -8.56 7.94 -1.25
N LEU A 90 -9.39 8.78 -0.61
CA LEU A 90 -10.83 8.55 -0.53
C LEU A 90 -11.51 8.61 -1.90
N LYS A 91 -11.07 9.54 -2.77
CA LYS A 91 -11.54 9.61 -4.17
C LYS A 91 -11.17 8.33 -4.92
N MET A 92 -9.96 7.82 -4.76
CA MET A 92 -9.53 6.55 -5.35
C MET A 92 -10.38 5.37 -4.86
N LEU A 93 -10.61 5.25 -3.55
CA LEU A 93 -11.45 4.19 -2.97
C LEU A 93 -12.91 4.25 -3.47
N ALA A 94 -13.44 5.45 -3.71
CA ALA A 94 -14.78 5.66 -4.28
C ALA A 94 -14.86 5.43 -5.81
N GLY A 95 -13.80 4.89 -6.43
CA GLY A 95 -13.69 4.71 -7.88
C GLY A 95 -13.56 6.01 -8.66
N GLY A 96 -13.23 7.12 -7.97
CA GLY A 96 -13.07 8.45 -8.55
C GLY A 96 -11.81 8.61 -9.40
N SER A 97 -10.82 7.74 -9.28
CA SER A 97 -9.62 7.73 -10.14
C SER A 97 -9.94 7.40 -11.61
N LEU A 98 -11.10 6.79 -11.88
CA LEU A 98 -11.61 6.52 -13.23
C LEU A 98 -12.53 7.63 -13.78
N ARG A 99 -12.90 8.62 -12.97
CA ARG A 99 -13.77 9.73 -13.39
C ARG A 99 -12.90 10.91 -13.80
N LYS A 100 -13.07 11.40 -15.04
CA LYS A 100 -12.49 12.68 -15.45
C LYS A 100 -12.93 13.77 -14.49
N GLU A 101 -12.02 14.61 -14.04
CA GLU A 101 -12.41 15.85 -13.35
C GLU A 101 -13.23 16.68 -14.34
N LEU A 102 -14.49 16.92 -14.00
CA LEU A 102 -15.41 17.80 -14.73
C LEU A 102 -15.30 19.20 -14.17
#